data_AF-K4IEL1-F1
#
_entry.id   AF-K4IEL1-F1
#
_cell.length_a   1.000
_cell.length_b   1.000
_cell.length_c   1.000
_cell.angle_alpha   90.00
_cell.angle_beta   90.00
_cell.angle_gamma   90.00
#
_symmetry.space_group_name_H-M   'P 1'
#
loop_
_entity.id
_entity.type
_entity.pdbx_description
1 polymer ?
#
loop_
_entity_poly.entity_id
_entity_poly.type
_entity_poly.pdbx_seq_one_letter_code
_entity_poly.pdbx_strand_id
1 'polypeptide(L)' 'MEINQLKKRFWLFGGLGTGLLGFGLSAIVESGFMKHSDAETWQWVLAGTLSLIVIMTGVNFLFESFRCKLKLSSEK' A
#
# COMPACT_ATOMS: atom_id res chain seq x y z
N MET A 1 18.59 -17.99 -6.66
CA MET A 1 17.14 -18.02 -6.31
C MET A 1 16.42 -18.16 -7.64
N GLU A 2 15.59 -19.19 -7.86
CA GLU A 2 15.01 -19.42 -9.20
C GLU A 2 14.20 -18.22 -9.71
N ILE A 3 14.42 -17.82 -10.96
CA ILE A 3 13.79 -16.68 -11.66
C ILE A 3 12.25 -16.72 -11.54
N ASN A 4 11.66 -17.92 -11.52
CA ASN A 4 10.22 -18.13 -11.36
C ASN A 4 9.70 -17.70 -9.97
N GLN A 5 10.48 -17.89 -8.91
CA GLN A 5 10.12 -17.46 -7.56
C GLN A 5 10.13 -15.93 -7.44
N LEU A 6 11.10 -15.27 -8.10
CA LEU A 6 11.18 -13.80 -8.15
C LEU A 6 10.00 -13.18 -8.90
N LYS A 7 9.56 -13.76 -10.02
CA LYS A 7 8.36 -13.32 -10.75
C LYS A 7 7.08 -13.46 -9.92
N LYS A 8 6.93 -14.59 -9.23
CA LYS A 8 5.75 -14.85 -8.40
C LYS A 8 5.69 -13.86 -7.23
N ARG A 9 6.84 -13.60 -6.60
CA ARG A 9 6.98 -12.61 -5.53
C ARG A 9 6.75 -11.18 -6.04
N PHE A 10 7.28 -10.83 -7.21
CA PHE A 10 7.01 -9.54 -7.86
C PHE A 10 5.50 -9.28 -8.03
N TRP A 11 4.78 -10.25 -8.60
CA TRP A 11 3.35 -10.10 -8.88
C TRP A 11 2.51 -10.08 -7.60
N LEU A 12 2.88 -10.90 -6.61
CA LEU A 12 2.19 -10.96 -5.33
C LEU A 12 2.42 -9.67 -4.51
N PHE A 13 3.66 -9.20 -4.37
CA PHE A 13 3.97 -7.96 -3.65
C PHE A 13 3.49 -6.71 -4.40
N GLY A 14 3.52 -6.71 -5.73
CA GLY A 14 3.02 -5.60 -6.54
C GLY A 14 1.50 -5.48 -6.49
N GLY A 15 0.80 -6.61 -6.62
CA GLY A 15 -0.67 -6.66 -6.49
C GLY A 15 -1.13 -6.30 -5.09
N LEU A 16 -0.51 -6.90 -4.06
CA LEU A 16 -0.84 -6.62 -2.66
C LEU A 16 -0.52 -5.15 -2.28
N GLY A 17 0.62 -4.62 -2.72
CA GLY A 17 1.01 -3.24 -2.48
C GLY A 17 0.07 -2.24 -3.13
N THR A 18 -0.35 -2.49 -4.38
CA THR A 18 -1.33 -1.65 -5.09
C THR A 18 -2.71 -1.71 -4.43
N GLY A 19 -3.15 -2.90 -3.99
CA GLY A 19 -4.40 -3.09 -3.28
C GLY A 19 -4.43 -2.36 -1.93
N LEU A 20 -3.36 -2.47 -1.14
CA LEU A 20 -3.22 -1.74 0.13
C LEU A 20 -3.17 -0.22 -0.09
N LEU A 21 -2.49 0.25 -1.14
CA LEU A 21 -2.46 1.67 -1.48
C LEU A 21 -3.86 2.19 -1.84
N GLY A 22 -4.58 1.48 -2.71
CA GLY A 22 -5.93 1.84 -3.12
C GLY A 22 -6.90 1.86 -1.93
N PHE A 23 -6.86 0.81 -1.09
CA PHE A 23 -7.68 0.74 0.11
C PHE A 23 -7.35 1.87 1.11
N GLY A 24 -6.07 2.13 1.36
CA GLY A 24 -5.65 3.22 2.23
C GLY A 24 -6.06 4.59 1.69
N LEU A 25 -6.07 4.78 0.36
CA LEU A 25 -6.55 6.00 -0.29
C LEU A 25 -8.08 6.15 -0.17
N SER A 26 -8.84 5.07 -0.28
CA SER A 26 -10.29 5.12 -0.01
C SER A 26 -10.57 5.45 1.46
N ALA A 27 -9.85 4.82 2.39
CA ALA A 27 -10.03 5.03 3.83
C ALA A 27 -9.63 6.45 4.28
N ILE A 28 -8.58 7.04 3.69
CA ILE A 28 -8.20 8.42 4.01
C ILE A 28 -9.25 9.41 3.51
N VAL A 29 -9.84 9.18 2.33
CA VAL A 29 -10.94 10.00 1.79
C VAL A 29 -12.17 9.90 2.69
N GLU A 30 -12.56 8.68 3.09
CA GLU A 30 -13.66 8.43 4.04
C GLU A 30 -13.45 9.20 5.36
N SER A 31 -12.23 9.17 5.92
CA SER A 31 -11.89 9.90 7.14
C SER A 31 -11.98 11.43 6.96
N GLY A 32 -11.65 11.93 5.75
CA GLY A 32 -11.79 13.35 5.40
C GLY A 32 -13.25 13.80 5.28
N PHE A 33 -14.14 12.93 4.82
CA PHE A 33 -15.59 13.17 4.85
C PHE A 33 -16.14 13.12 6.28
N MET A 34 -15.67 12.16 7.10
CA MET A 34 -16.08 12.02 8.50
C MET A 34 -15.76 13.27 9.33
N LYS A 35 -14.67 14.00 9.02
CA LYS A 35 -14.37 15.32 9.59
C LYS A 35 -15.48 16.36 9.37
N HIS A 36 -16.23 16.26 8.28
CA HIS A 36 -17.31 17.19 7.93
C HIS A 36 -18.69 16.74 8.44
N SER A 37 -18.80 15.54 9.04
CA SER A 37 -20.08 14.92 9.41
C SER A 37 -20.36 14.87 10.91
N ASP A 38 -20.00 15.90 11.69
CA ASP A 38 -20.21 15.96 13.15
C ASP A 38 -19.63 14.77 13.94
N ALA A 39 -18.71 14.01 13.34
CA ALA A 39 -18.06 12.88 13.99
C ALA A 39 -17.01 13.35 15.01
N GLU A 40 -16.87 12.59 16.10
CA GLU A 40 -15.96 12.92 17.18
C GLU A 40 -14.51 13.01 16.68
N THR A 41 -13.78 14.05 17.12
CA THR A 41 -12.50 14.42 16.49
C THR A 41 -11.47 13.28 16.53
N TRP A 42 -11.54 12.45 17.57
CA TRP A 42 -10.65 11.32 17.75
C TRP A 42 -10.86 10.21 16.72
N GLN A 43 -12.10 9.98 16.28
CA GLN A 43 -12.42 8.89 15.35
C GLN A 43 -11.84 9.14 13.97
N TRP A 44 -12.02 10.34 13.41
CA TRP A 44 -11.49 10.65 12.07
C TRP A 44 -9.96 10.83 12.08
N VAL A 45 -9.36 11.30 13.18
CA VAL A 45 -7.90 11.39 13.32
C VAL A 45 -7.26 10.00 13.39
N LEU A 46 -7.84 9.07 14.17
CA LEU A 46 -7.35 7.69 14.22
C LEU A 46 -7.55 6.97 12.89
N ALA A 47 -8.74 7.09 12.29
CA ALA A 47 -9.03 6.49 10.98
C ALA A 47 -8.09 7.03 9.90
N GLY A 48 -7.83 8.33 9.86
CA GLY A 48 -6.87 8.95 8.95
C GLY A 48 -5.44 8.48 9.19
N THR A 49 -5.01 8.38 10.46
CA THR A 49 -3.67 7.90 10.83
C THR A 49 -3.47 6.44 10.43
N LEU A 50 -4.44 5.57 10.72
CA LEU A 50 -4.42 4.17 10.28
C LEU A 50 -4.39 4.05 8.76
N SER A 51 -5.15 4.90 8.06
CA SER A 51 -5.14 4.94 6.58
C SER A 51 -3.75 5.30 6.05
N LEU A 52 -3.06 6.27 6.66
CA LEU A 52 -1.68 6.63 6.30
C LEU A 52 -0.69 5.49 6.54
N ILE A 53 -0.82 4.75 7.66
CA ILE A 53 0.01 3.57 7.93
C ILE A 53 -0.19 2.51 6.84
N VAL A 54 -1.44 2.28 6.44
CA VAL A 54 -1.78 1.33 5.37
C VAL A 54 -1.22 1.78 4.02
N ILE A 55 -1.33 3.06 3.68
CA ILE A 55 -0.72 3.66 2.48
C ILE A 55 0.79 3.42 2.47
N MET A 56 1.49 3.76 3.57
CA MET A 56 2.94 3.59 3.66
C MET A 56 3.36 2.12 3.60
N THR A 57 2.56 1.23 4.16
CA THR A 57 2.75 -0.22 4.02
C THR A 57 2.64 -0.62 2.56
N GLY A 58 1.58 -0.21 1.86
CA GLY A 58 1.39 -0.47 0.43
C GLY A 58 2.57 0.03 -0.43
N VAL A 59 3.05 1.24 -0.16
CA VAL A 59 4.22 1.84 -0.83
C VAL A 59 5.48 1.00 -0.60
N ASN A 60 5.76 0.57 0.64
CA ASN A 60 6.92 -0.28 0.93
C ASN A 60 6.86 -1.63 0.19
N PHE A 61 5.68 -2.25 0.12
CA PHE A 61 5.47 -3.48 -0.65
C PHE A 61 5.69 -3.28 -2.16
N LEU A 62 5.26 -2.15 -2.70
CA LEU A 62 5.50 -1.77 -4.10
C LEU A 62 6.98 -1.53 -4.38
N PHE A 63 7.70 -0.87 -3.48
CA PHE A 63 9.16 -0.69 -3.59
C PHE A 63 9.90 -2.02 -3.57
N GLU A 64 9.52 -2.96 -2.69
CA GLU A 64 10.12 -4.29 -2.64
C GLU A 64 9.86 -5.09 -3.93
N SER A 65 8.64 -4.97 -4.48
CA SER A 65 8.31 -5.50 -5.80
C SER A 65 9.20 -4.88 -6.89
N PHE A 66 9.35 -3.55 -6.92
CA PHE A 66 10.24 -2.86 -7.85
C PHE A 66 11.70 -3.31 -7.72
N ARG A 67 12.21 -3.51 -6.51
CA ARG A 67 13.57 -4.05 -6.28
C ARG A 67 13.72 -5.47 -6.83
N CYS A 68 12.71 -6.32 -6.65
CA CYS A 68 12.69 -7.66 -7.27
C CYS A 68 12.72 -7.58 -8.80
N LYS A 69 11.95 -6.67 -9.41
CA LYS A 69 11.95 -6.45 -10.86
C LYS A 69 13.30 -5.95 -11.38
N LEU A 70 13.91 -5.00 -10.67
CA LEU A 70 15.22 -4.45 -11.02
C LEU A 70 16.32 -5.52 -10.96
N LYS A 71 16.35 -6.36 -9.91
CA LYS A 71 17.28 -7.51 -9.84
C LYS A 71 17.08 -8.46 -11.01
N LEU A 72 15.84 -8.80 -11.34
CA LEU A 72 15.52 -9.66 -12.48
C LEU A 72 15.97 -9.07 -13.82
N SER A 73 15.93 -7.73 -13.95
CA SER A 73 16.35 -7.02 -15.16
C SER A 73 17.87 -6.84 -15.26
N SER A 74 18.59 -6.86 -14.14
CA SER A 74 20.06 -6.78 -14.09
C SER A 74 20.74 -8.12 -14.36
N GLU A 75 20.03 -9.23 -14.21
CA GLU A 75 20.51 -10.59 -14.49
C GLU A 75 20.29 -11.02 -15.96
N LYS A 76 19.70 -10.15 -16.80
CA LYS A 76 19.52 -10.34 -18.24
C LYS A 76 20.60 -9.59 -19.02
#